data_AF-A0A1Y3QCJ6-F1
#
_entry.id   AF-A0A1Y3QCJ6-F1
#
_cell.length_a   1.000
_cell.length_b   1.000
_cell.length_c   1.000
_cell.angle_alpha   90.00
_cell.angle_beta   90.00
_cell.angle_gamma   90.00
#
_symmetry.space_group_name_H-M   'P 1'
#
loop_
_entity.id
_entity.type
_entity.pdbx_description
1 polymer ?
#
loop_
_entity_poly.entity_id
_entity_poly.type
_entity_poly.pdbx_seq_one_letter_code
_entity_poly.pdbx_strand_id
1 'polypeptide(L)' 'MIDLRKPHLQHVHNLPSLLACSATGADVDTVIVNGRVLMRGRRLLVIDEDELLEQASRRARRITEGL' A
#
# COMPACT_ATOMS: atom_id res chain seq x y z
N MET A 1 -6.24 -5.09 6.58
CA MET A 1 -7.57 -4.45 6.77
C MET A 1 -7.71 -3.34 5.73
N ILE A 2 -8.92 -3.15 5.20
CA ILE A 2 -9.25 -2.24 4.10
C ILE A 2 -10.30 -1.23 4.61
N ASP A 3 -10.15 0.06 4.27
CA ASP A 3 -11.16 1.09 4.58
C ASP A 3 -12.21 1.16 3.46
N LEU A 4 -13.36 0.54 3.70
CA LEU A 4 -14.47 0.49 2.74
C LEU A 4 -15.30 1.79 2.70
N ARG A 5 -15.06 2.78 3.56
CA ARG A 5 -15.89 4.00 3.64
C ARG A 5 -15.59 5.02 2.55
N LYS A 6 -14.63 4.74 1.69
CA LYS A 6 -14.26 5.65 0.60
C LYS A 6 -15.32 5.63 -0.51
N PRO A 7 -15.58 6.78 -1.17
CA PRO A 7 -16.64 6.89 -2.16
C PRO A 7 -16.56 5.88 -3.30
N HIS A 8 -15.36 5.56 -3.81
CA HIS A 8 -15.18 4.59 -4.90
C HIS A 8 -15.39 3.12 -4.49
N LEU A 9 -15.64 2.87 -3.20
CA LEU A 9 -15.97 1.55 -2.65
C LEU A 9 -17.43 1.45 -2.20
N GLN A 10 -18.25 2.47 -2.46
CA GLN A 10 -19.66 2.50 -2.11
C GLN A 10 -20.55 2.35 -3.35
N HIS A 11 -21.64 1.57 -3.30
CA HIS A 11 -22.14 0.73 -2.21
C HIS A 11 -21.60 -0.71 -2.27
N VAL A 12 -21.44 -1.35 -1.11
CA VAL A 12 -20.92 -2.73 -1.01
C VAL A 12 -22.05 -3.74 -1.24
N HIS A 13 -22.41 -4.00 -2.49
CA HIS A 13 -23.37 -5.05 -2.84
C HIS A 13 -22.72 -6.45 -2.90
N ASN A 14 -21.52 -6.53 -3.47
CA ASN A 14 -20.71 -7.75 -3.56
C ASN A 14 -19.25 -7.40 -3.25
N LEU A 15 -18.80 -7.77 -2.05
CA LEU A 15 -17.47 -7.40 -1.57
C LEU A 15 -16.32 -8.02 -2.40
N PRO A 16 -16.33 -9.32 -2.75
CA PRO A 16 -15.30 -9.89 -3.63
C PRO A 16 -15.16 -9.17 -4.98
N SER A 17 -16.27 -8.89 -5.67
CA SER A 17 -16.24 -8.18 -6.96
C SER A 17 -15.74 -6.74 -6.79
N LEU A 18 -16.16 -6.06 -5.73
CA LEU A 18 -15.68 -4.72 -5.40
C LEU A 18 -14.17 -4.70 -5.15
N LEU A 19 -13.65 -5.67 -4.40
CA LEU A 19 -12.22 -5.79 -4.12
C LEU A 19 -11.41 -6.10 -5.38
N ALA A 20 -11.92 -6.98 -6.25
CA ALA A 20 -11.23 -7.37 -7.48
C ALA A 20 -11.20 -6.24 -8.52
N CYS A 21 -12.27 -5.46 -8.62
CA CYS A 21 -12.46 -4.53 -9.73
C CYS A 21 -12.24 -3.05 -9.37
N SER A 22 -12.36 -2.67 -8.09
CA SER A 22 -12.39 -1.26 -7.69
C SER A 22 -11.39 -0.91 -6.58
N ALA A 23 -11.01 -1.87 -5.74
CA ALA A 23 -10.05 -1.59 -4.67
C ALA A 23 -8.63 -1.41 -5.20
N THR A 24 -7.88 -0.55 -4.52
CA THR A 24 -6.50 -0.22 -4.82
C THR A 24 -5.62 -0.38 -3.58
N GLY A 25 -4.30 -0.35 -3.74
CA GLY A 25 -3.38 -0.34 -2.61
C GLY A 25 -3.60 0.84 -1.65
N ALA A 26 -4.16 1.95 -2.14
CA ALA A 26 -4.50 3.10 -1.31
C ALA A 26 -5.66 2.81 -0.33
N ASP A 27 -6.42 1.74 -0.51
CA ASP A 27 -7.55 1.38 0.35
C ASP A 27 -7.14 0.52 1.54
N VAL A 28 -5.91 0.01 1.55
CA VAL A 28 -5.34 -0.71 2.68
C VAL A 28 -4.98 0.26 3.80
N ASP A 29 -5.46 -0.02 5.01
CA ASP A 29 -5.19 0.78 6.21
C ASP A 29 -4.13 0.13 7.12
N THR A 30 -4.29 -1.17 7.38
CA THR A 30 -3.48 -1.92 8.34
C THR A 30 -3.02 -3.26 7.76
N VAL A 31 -1.75 -3.61 7.91
CA VAL A 31 -1.13 -4.86 7.44
C VAL A 31 -0.53 -5.62 8.62
N ILE A 32 -0.84 -6.91 8.73
CA ILE A 32 -0.34 -7.80 9.78
C ILE A 32 0.22 -9.06 9.12
N VAL A 33 1.45 -9.43 9.47
CA VAL A 33 2.13 -10.63 8.98
C VAL A 33 2.70 -11.39 10.18
N ASN A 34 2.36 -12.68 10.31
CA ASN A 34 2.80 -13.53 11.42
C ASN A 34 2.58 -12.89 12.82
N GLY A 35 1.43 -12.24 13.01
CA GLY A 35 1.10 -11.54 14.26
C GLY A 35 1.79 -10.18 14.48
N ARG A 36 2.71 -9.76 13.59
CA ARG A 36 3.36 -8.44 13.65
C ARG A 36 2.64 -7.43 12.78
N VAL A 37 2.33 -6.26 13.33
CA VAL A 37 1.77 -5.13 12.58
C VAL A 37 2.88 -4.45 11.80
N LEU A 38 2.79 -4.45 10.47
CA LEU A 38 3.78 -3.81 9.58
C LEU A 38 3.36 -2.40 9.15
N MET A 39 2.05 -2.16 9.07
CA MET A 39 1.45 -0.87 8.73
C MET A 39 0.18 -0.68 9.56
N ARG A 40 -0.08 0.55 10.04
CA ARG A 40 -1.33 0.91 10.73
C ARG A 40 -1.70 2.36 10.41
N GLY A 41 -2.98 2.63 10.15
CA GLY A 41 -3.42 4.00 9.85
C GLY A 41 -2.69 4.58 8.64
N ARG A 42 -2.37 3.73 7.65
CA ARG A 42 -1.59 4.07 6.46
C ARG A 42 -0.15 4.57 6.73
N ARG A 43 0.42 4.26 7.90
CA ARG A 43 1.83 4.53 8.21
C ARG A 43 2.60 3.23 8.36
N LEU A 44 3.72 3.10 7.67
CA LEU A 44 4.64 1.97 7.87
C LEU A 44 5.26 2.03 9.28
N LEU A 45 5.39 0.87 9.93
CA LEU A 45 5.92 0.74 11.29
C LEU A 45 7.30 0.08 11.33
N VAL A 46 7.78 -0.38 10.18
CA VAL A 46 8.96 -1.26 10.07
C VAL A 46 10.02 -0.76 9.09
N ILE A 47 9.69 0.26 8.29
CA ILE A 47 10.55 0.88 7.29
C ILE A 47 10.32 2.39 7.36
N ASP A 48 11.39 3.17 7.24
CA ASP A 48 11.32 4.62 7.03
C ASP A 48 11.01 4.90 5.55
N GLU A 49 9.91 5.61 5.30
CA GLU A 49 9.43 5.88 3.92
C GLU A 49 10.36 6.82 3.15
N ASP A 50 10.94 7.82 3.82
CA ASP A 50 11.81 8.80 3.17
C ASP A 50 13.16 8.15 2.80
N GLU A 51 13.74 7.38 3.72
CA GLU A 51 14.95 6.61 3.44
C GLU A 51 14.71 5.61 2.31
N LEU A 52 13.58 4.90 2.33
CA LEU A 52 13.22 3.93 1.29
C LEU A 52 13.18 4.58 -0.11
N LEU A 53 12.52 5.74 -0.23
CA LEU A 53 12.42 6.47 -1.48
C LEU A 53 13.79 6.98 -1.97
N GLU A 54 14.63 7.48 -1.06
CA GLU A 54 15.98 7.93 -1.40
C GLU A 54 16.85 6.76 -1.92
N GLN A 55 16.78 5.60 -1.25
CA GLN A 55 17.50 4.39 -1.67
C GLN A 55 16.99 3.86 -3.02
N ALA A 56 15.66 3.85 -3.21
CA ALA A 56 15.05 3.43 -4.47
C ALA A 56 15.50 4.33 -5.63
N SER A 57 15.46 5.65 -5.45
CA SER A 57 15.91 6.64 -6.45
C SER A 57 17.39 6.47 -6.82
N ARG A 58 18.28 6.34 -5.81
CA ARG A 58 19.71 6.09 -6.04
C ARG A 58 19.97 4.82 -6.85
N ARG A 59 19.26 3.74 -6.54
CA ARG A 59 19.39 2.45 -7.24
C ARG A 59 18.85 2.53 -8.66
N ALA A 60 17.70 3.17 -8.87
CA ALA A 60 17.13 3.39 -10.19
C ALA A 60 18.11 4.14 -11.10
N ARG A 61 18.71 5.23 -10.58
CA ARG A 61 19.71 6.03 -11.32
C ARG A 61 20.88 5.18 -11.78
N ARG A 62 21.43 4.34 -10.90
CA ARG A 62 22.55 3.44 -11.22
C ARG A 62 22.21 2.45 -12.35
N ILE A 63 20.98 1.93 -12.37
CA ILE A 63 20.53 0.98 -13.40
C ILE A 63 20.41 1.70 -14.76
N THR A 64 19.89 2.93 -14.76
CA THR A 64 19.70 3.71 -15.99
C THR A 64 20.98 4.37 -16.52
N GLU A 65 21.98 4.60 -15.67
CA GLU A 65 23.28 5.16 -16.09
C GLU A 65 24.09 4.22 -17.00
N GLY A 66 23.74 2.92 -17.05
CA GLY A 66 24.36 1.92 -17.93
C GLY A 66 23.58 1.61 -19.22
N LEU A 67 22.49 2.36 -19.49
CA LEU A 67 21.71 2.33 -20.73
C LEU A 67 22.18 3.46 -21.65
#